data_AF-A0A3B9M445-F1
#
_entry.id   AF-A0A3B9M445-F1
#
_cell.length_a   1.000
_cell.length_b   1.000
_cell.length_c   1.000
_cell.angle_alpha   90.00
_cell.angle_beta   90.00
_cell.angle_gamma   90.00
#
_symmetry.space_group_name_H-M   'P 1'
#
loop_
_entity.id
_entity.type
_entity.pdbx_description
1 polymer ?
#
loop_
_entity_poly.entity_id
_entity_poly.type
_entity_poly.pdbx_seq_one_letter_code
_entity_poly.pdbx_strand_id
1 'polypeptide(L)'
;MIILLRKIIFFLLVIILLFTSGCWNRREMDTLTVNSALGFDLIETNGETKILLSVLTIKPSQSFGGAGDMGGGGAGQQQTAKTGQVISITGDT
;
A
#
# COMPACT_ATOMS: atom_id res chain seq x y z
N MET A 1 -47.68 -7.87 -3.29
CA MET A 1 -46.80 -8.36 -2.21
C MET A 1 -45.35 -8.57 -2.66
N ILE A 2 -45.09 -9.29 -3.77
CA ILE A 2 -43.73 -9.53 -4.30
C ILE A 2 -42.88 -8.26 -4.54
N ILE A 3 -43.47 -7.19 -5.08
CA ILE A 3 -42.74 -5.94 -5.37
C ILE A 3 -42.29 -5.24 -4.08
N LEU A 4 -43.10 -5.31 -3.02
CA LEU A 4 -42.78 -4.75 -1.72
C LEU A 4 -41.65 -5.54 -1.05
N LEU A 5 -41.71 -6.87 -1.13
CA LEU A 5 -40.67 -7.76 -0.63
C LEU A 5 -39.33 -7.54 -1.33
N ARG A 6 -39.34 -7.33 -2.66
CA ARG A 6 -38.12 -7.04 -3.45
C ARG A 6 -37.47 -5.72 -3.05
N LYS A 7 -38.26 -4.68 -2.75
CA LYS A 7 -37.75 -3.39 -2.26
C LYS A 7 -37.13 -3.50 -0.88
N ILE A 8 -37.74 -4.27 0.02
CA ILE A 8 -37.23 -4.52 1.37
C ILE A 8 -35.90 -5.27 1.31
N ILE A 9 -35.80 -6.32 0.49
CA ILE A 9 -34.56 -7.08 0.29
C ILE A 9 -33.44 -6.20 -0.26
N PHE A 10 -33.74 -5.34 -1.25
CA PHE A 10 -32.76 -4.40 -1.80
C PHE A 10 -32.27 -3.41 -0.75
N PHE A 11 -33.17 -2.84 0.04
CA PHE A 11 -32.81 -1.88 1.09
C PHE A 11 -31.96 -2.54 2.20
N LEU A 12 -32.29 -3.78 2.56
CA LEU A 12 -31.54 -4.57 3.54
C LEU A 12 -30.13 -4.92 3.03
N LEU A 13 -29.97 -5.24 1.74
CA LEU A 13 -28.66 -5.45 1.12
C LEU A 13 -27.79 -4.19 1.15
N VAL A 14 -28.37 -3.03 0.84
CA VAL A 14 -27.66 -1.73 0.91
C VAL A 14 -27.20 -1.44 2.33
N ILE A 15 -28.06 -1.69 3.33
CA ILE A 15 -27.73 -1.53 4.75
C ILE A 15 -26.55 -2.43 5.14
N ILE A 16 -26.58 -3.71 4.77
CA ILE A 16 -25.50 -4.65 5.07
C ILE A 16 -24.17 -4.18 4.46
N LEU A 17 -24.18 -3.68 3.21
CA LEU A 17 -22.99 -3.13 2.55
C LEU A 17 -22.41 -1.88 3.24
N LEU A 18 -23.23 -1.06 3.89
CA LEU A 18 -22.75 0.12 4.63
C LEU A 18 -22.07 -0.27 5.94
N PHE A 19 -22.50 -1.36 6.58
CA PHE A 19 -21.93 -1.85 7.83
C PHE A 19 -20.71 -2.78 7.66
N THR A 20 -20.38 -3.19 6.43
CA THR A 20 -19.15 -3.98 6.14
C THR A 20 -17.92 -3.13 5.83
N SER A 21 -17.97 -1.81 6.07
CA SER A 21 -16.82 -0.88 5.96
C SER A 21 -15.62 -1.29 6.81
N GLY A 22 -15.81 -2.14 7.82
CA GLY A 22 -14.74 -2.71 8.65
C GLY A 22 -14.04 -3.96 8.08
N CYS A 23 -14.59 -4.61 7.05
CA CYS A 23 -13.94 -5.77 6.40
C CYS A 23 -12.87 -5.37 5.37
N TRP A 24 -12.81 -4.08 5.01
CA TRP A 24 -11.75 -3.47 4.21
C TRP A 24 -10.80 -2.68 5.11
N ASN A 25 -10.36 -3.26 6.22
CA ASN A 25 -9.37 -2.62 7.09
C ASN A 25 -8.00 -2.59 6.37
N ARG A 26 -7.79 -1.56 5.53
CA ARG A 26 -6.58 -1.25 4.76
C ARG A 26 -5.34 -0.93 5.61
N ARG A 27 -5.47 -1.07 6.95
CA ARG A 27 -4.46 -0.77 7.95
C ARG A 27 -3.14 -1.52 7.70
N GLU A 28 -3.20 -2.70 7.09
CA GLU A 28 -2.00 -3.49 6.77
C GLU A 28 -1.15 -2.82 5.69
N MET A 29 -1.75 -2.21 4.65
CA MET A 29 -1.01 -1.60 3.54
C MET A 29 -0.48 -0.20 3.88
N ASP A 30 -1.13 0.49 4.82
CA ASP A 30 -0.76 1.85 5.20
C ASP A 30 0.32 1.88 6.31
N THR A 31 0.56 0.77 7.01
CA THR A 31 1.50 0.71 8.15
C THR A 31 2.71 -0.19 7.91
N LEU A 32 2.61 -1.18 7.02
CA LEU A 32 3.70 -2.11 6.74
C LEU A 32 4.42 -1.71 5.45
N THR A 33 5.74 -1.80 5.51
CA THR A 33 6.58 -1.56 4.34
C THR A 33 6.53 -2.80 3.44
N VAL A 34 6.13 -2.62 2.18
CA VAL A 34 5.92 -3.75 1.26
C VAL A 34 7.20 -4.00 0.47
N ASN A 35 7.75 -5.20 0.59
CA ASN A 35 8.85 -5.64 -0.28
C ASN A 35 8.26 -6.00 -1.64
N SER A 36 8.62 -5.24 -2.67
CA SER A 36 8.05 -5.36 -4.01
C SER A 36 8.90 -6.18 -4.97
N ALA A 37 10.23 -6.23 -4.76
CA ALA A 37 11.13 -7.01 -5.59
C ALA A 37 12.37 -7.47 -4.81
N LEU A 38 12.94 -8.59 -5.26
CA LEU A 38 14.22 -9.13 -4.80
C LEU A 38 15.15 -9.24 -6.00
N GLY A 39 16.40 -8.83 -5.83
CA GLY A 39 17.49 -8.99 -6.79
C GLY A 39 18.61 -9.81 -6.16
N PHE A 40 19.16 -10.74 -6.92
CA PHE A 40 20.31 -11.56 -6.53
C PHE A 40 21.40 -11.35 -7.56
N ASP A 41 22.51 -10.74 -7.15
CA ASP A 41 23.64 -10.48 -8.02
C ASP A 41 24.89 -11.18 -7.46
N LEU A 42 25.78 -11.62 -8.36
CA LEU A 42 27.12 -12.05 -7.98
C LEU A 42 28.05 -10.86 -8.09
N ILE A 43 28.80 -10.57 -7.03
CA ILE A 43 29.79 -9.50 -6.99
C ILE A 43 31.14 -10.06 -6.58
N GLU A 44 32.22 -9.50 -7.12
CA GLU A 44 33.56 -9.80 -6.63
C GLU A 44 33.96 -8.76 -5.58
N THR A 45 34.41 -9.20 -4.41
CA THR A 45 34.93 -8.34 -3.36
C THR A 45 36.21 -8.95 -2.82
N ASN A 46 37.33 -8.21 -2.92
CA ASN A 46 38.65 -8.68 -2.49
C ASN A 46 39.10 -10.01 -3.15
N GLY A 47 38.66 -10.26 -4.39
CA GLY A 47 38.99 -11.50 -5.13
C GLY A 47 38.14 -12.71 -4.76
N GLU A 48 37.15 -12.55 -3.88
CA GLU A 48 36.16 -13.58 -3.55
C GLU A 48 34.80 -13.24 -4.18
N THR A 49 34.14 -14.27 -4.74
CA THR A 49 32.77 -14.15 -5.24
C THR A 49 31.80 -14.13 -4.06
N LYS A 50 30.92 -13.13 -4.02
CA LYS A 50 29.90 -12.93 -2.99
C LYS A 50 28.53 -12.75 -3.62
N ILE A 51 27.48 -13.04 -2.87
CA ILE A 51 26.09 -12.79 -3.29
C ILE A 51 25.64 -11.45 -2.72
N LEU A 52 25.12 -10.58 -3.58
CA LEU A 52 24.43 -9.35 -3.21
C LEU A 52 22.92 -9.59 -3.29
N LEU A 53 22.24 -9.54 -2.15
CA LEU A 53 20.80 -9.54 -2.08
C LEU A 53 20.30 -8.10 -2.00
N SER A 54 19.51 -7.67 -2.98
CA SER A 54 18.88 -6.35 -3.02
C SER A 54 17.36 -6.49 -2.86
N VAL A 55 16.76 -5.69 -1.98
CA VAL A 55 15.32 -5.66 -1.75
C VAL A 55 14.78 -4.29 -2.13
N LEU A 56 13.83 -4.25 -3.07
CA LEU A 56 13.06 -3.05 -3.38
C LEU A 56 11.89 -2.96 -2.42
N THR A 57 11.87 -1.90 -1.65
CA THR A 57 10.97 -1.71 -0.52
C THR A 57 10.13 -0.45 -0.75
N ILE A 58 8.82 -0.61 -0.89
CA ILE A 58 7.85 0.47 -1.07
C ILE A 58 7.41 0.95 0.31
N LYS A 59 7.71 2.22 0.63
CA LYS A 59 7.24 2.85 1.86
C LYS A 59 5.80 3.32 1.66
N PRO A 60 4.88 3.02 2.60
CA PRO A 60 3.54 3.58 2.54
C PRO A 60 3.64 5.11 2.58
N SER A 61 3.16 5.77 1.53
CA SER A 61 3.00 7.22 1.56
C SER A 61 1.80 7.55 2.43
N GLN A 62 1.94 8.42 3.43
CA GLN A 62 0.82 8.90 4.26
C GLN A 62 -0.23 9.75 3.48
N SER A 63 -0.24 9.66 2.15
CA SER A 63 -1.17 10.37 1.28
C SER A 63 -2.48 9.59 1.10
N PHE A 64 -3.17 9.30 2.20
CA PHE A 64 -4.61 9.02 2.17
C PHE A 64 -5.31 9.76 3.32
N GLY A 65 -5.01 11.05 3.46
CA GLY A 65 -5.95 11.99 4.08
C GLY A 65 -7.10 12.24 3.11
N GLY A 66 -8.32 11.95 3.54
CA GLY A 66 -9.51 11.88 2.68
C GLY A 66 -9.72 13.09 1.77
N ALA A 67 -10.23 12.82 0.57
CA ALA A 67 -10.90 13.84 -0.23
C ALA A 67 -12.16 14.28 0.53
N GLY A 68 -11.97 15.28 1.38
CA GLY A 68 -12.97 15.81 2.27
C GLY A 68 -12.43 17.08 2.92
N ASP A 69 -11.96 18.01 2.10
CA ASP A 69 -11.82 19.40 2.57
C ASP A 69 -12.14 20.36 1.42
N MET A 70 -13.37 20.87 1.45
CA MET A 70 -13.77 22.08 0.73
C MET A 70 -13.20 23.25 1.52
N GLY A 71 -12.07 23.81 1.08
CA GLY A 71 -11.54 25.02 1.72
C GLY A 71 -10.19 25.50 1.19
N GLY A 72 -10.24 26.55 0.37
CA GLY A 72 -9.28 27.66 0.31
C GLY A 72 -7.77 27.40 0.44
N GLY A 73 -7.07 27.62 -0.69
CA GLY A 73 -5.83 28.41 -0.73
C GLY A 73 -4.65 27.99 0.15
N GLY A 74 -3.75 27.20 -0.42
CA GLY A 74 -2.41 27.02 0.12
C GLY A 74 -1.56 26.22 -0.86
N ALA A 75 -0.44 26.81 -1.30
CA ALA A 75 0.52 26.18 -2.20
C ALA A 75 1.07 24.90 -1.56
N GLY A 76 0.49 23.75 -1.91
CA GLY A 76 0.98 22.44 -1.51
C GLY A 76 2.27 22.14 -2.24
N GLN A 77 3.40 22.23 -1.54
CA GLN A 77 4.65 21.62 -1.98
C GLN A 77 4.35 20.17 -2.33
N GLN A 78 4.53 19.86 -3.60
CA GLN A 78 4.42 18.51 -4.13
C GLN A 78 5.59 17.70 -3.55
N GLN A 79 5.40 17.16 -2.34
CA GLN A 79 6.29 16.17 -1.78
C GLN A 79 6.27 15.00 -2.74
N THR A 80 7.31 14.92 -3.58
CA THR A 80 7.59 13.76 -4.41
C THR A 80 7.71 12.58 -3.46
N ALA A 81 6.62 11.81 -3.31
CA ALA A 81 6.64 10.57 -2.57
C ALA A 81 7.75 9.73 -3.18
N LYS A 82 8.83 9.50 -2.44
CA LYS A 82 9.86 8.54 -2.85
C LYS A 82 9.21 7.17 -2.74
N THR A 83 8.64 6.72 -3.86
CA THR A 83 7.79 5.51 -3.97
C THR A 83 8.54 4.21 -3.68
N GLY A 84 9.87 4.22 -3.54
CA GLY A 84 10.60 3.04 -3.08
C GLY A 84 12.06 3.33 -2.73
N GLN A 85 12.64 2.46 -1.90
CA GLN A 85 14.07 2.43 -1.56
C GLN A 85 14.61 1.02 -1.82
N VAL A 86 15.84 0.94 -2.33
CA VAL A 86 16.58 -0.34 -2.43
C VAL A 86 17.48 -0.48 -1.20
N ILE A 87 17.43 -1.65 -0.57
CA ILE A 87 18.30 -2.04 0.55
C ILE A 87 19.07 -3.28 0.10
N SER A 88 20.41 -3.23 0.18
CA SER A 88 21.25 -4.35 -0.26
C SER A 88 22.10 -4.90 0.88
N ILE A 89 22.23 -6.22 0.94
CA ILE A 89 23.11 -6.94 1.86
C ILE A 89 24.04 -7.87 1.08
N THR A 90 25.29 -7.98 1.51
CA THR A 90 26.26 -8.91 0.92
C THR A 90 26.42 -10.12 1.82
N GLY A 91 26.32 -11.31 1.24
CA GLY A 91 26.58 -12.59 1.89
C GLY A 91 27.73 -13.34 1.22
N ASP A 92 28.41 -14.17 1.99
CA ASP A 92 29.41 -15.10 1.46
C ASP A 92 28.72 -16.26 0.73
N THR A 93 29.37 -16.82 -0.29
CA THR A 93 28.91 -18.02 -1.02
C THR A 93 29.25 -19.30 -0.29
#